data_AF-A0A1L8GDB3-F1
#
_entry.id   AF-A0A1L8GDB3-F1
#
_cell.length_a   1.000
_cell.length_b   1.000
_cell.length_c   1.000
_cell.angle_alpha   90.00
_cell.angle_beta   90.00
_cell.angle_gamma   90.00
#
_symmetry.space_group_name_H-M   'P 1'
#
loop_
_entity.id
_entity.type
_entity.pdbx_description
1 polymer ?
#
loop_
_entity_poly.entity_id
_entity_poly.type
_entity_poly.pdbx_seq_one_letter_code
_entity_poly.pdbx_strand_id
1 'polypeptide(L)'
;MKGLHFLWIGVLCNLCHGYYTGPLHPEMSNGTLHHYFVPDGDYEENDDPEKCQMLFKVRDDRPCIYEDSLSLKDEFIITKRQIEDAERVLQSIGKSISYDLDGEESYGKYLGRESSQISESFSSSDKSLTELEVKFKQSQENEKNEAKSINDDFVDMMIHTRGVLKETLDISMGLRDKHDLLSLTIRSHGARLSRLKNMYLKV
;
A
#
# COMPACT_ATOMS: atom_id res chain seq x y z
N MET A 1 -46.53 46.94 -80.30
CA MET A 1 -45.21 46.33 -80.01
C MET A 1 -44.43 47.12 -78.95
N LYS A 2 -45.02 47.39 -77.77
CA LYS A 2 -44.32 48.08 -76.65
C LYS A 2 -44.49 47.34 -75.32
N GLY A 3 -45.60 46.62 -75.13
CA GLY A 3 -45.82 45.78 -73.94
C GLY A 3 -44.89 44.56 -73.81
N LEU A 4 -44.45 43.98 -74.94
CA LEU A 4 -43.56 42.81 -74.92
C LEU A 4 -42.14 43.15 -74.39
N HIS A 5 -41.67 44.37 -74.65
CA HIS A 5 -40.37 44.84 -74.14
C HIS A 5 -40.37 45.06 -72.62
N PHE A 6 -41.48 45.58 -72.07
CA PHE A 6 -41.60 45.76 -70.61
C PHE A 6 -41.68 44.42 -69.87
N LEU A 7 -42.34 43.42 -70.46
CA LEU A 7 -42.45 42.09 -69.87
C LEU A 7 -41.09 41.37 -69.84
N TRP A 8 -40.27 41.55 -70.88
CA TRP A 8 -38.91 41.00 -70.92
C TRP A 8 -37.99 41.63 -69.86
N ILE A 9 -38.06 42.94 -69.63
CA ILE A 9 -37.27 43.64 -68.61
C ILE A 9 -37.66 43.18 -67.19
N GLY A 10 -38.95 42.95 -66.93
CA GLY A 10 -39.42 42.44 -65.64
C GLY A 10 -38.95 41.02 -65.33
N VAL A 11 -38.85 40.15 -66.34
CA VAL A 11 -38.36 38.77 -66.18
C VAL A 11 -36.83 38.74 -65.99
N LEU A 12 -36.09 39.60 -66.70
CA LEU A 12 -34.64 39.74 -66.53
C LEU A 12 -34.25 40.32 -65.15
N CYS A 13 -35.05 41.23 -64.57
CA CYS A 13 -34.79 41.76 -63.23
C CYS A 13 -34.97 40.73 -62.10
N ASN A 14 -35.82 39.71 -62.27
CA ASN A 14 -35.99 38.66 -61.26
C ASN A 14 -34.85 37.63 -61.25
N LEU A 15 -34.11 37.51 -62.36
CA LEU A 15 -32.91 36.66 -62.48
C LEU A 15 -31.67 37.25 -61.79
N CYS A 16 -31.72 38.50 -61.33
CA CYS A 16 -30.61 39.18 -60.63
C CYS A 16 -30.61 38.97 -59.10
N HIS A 17 -31.42 38.04 -58.57
CA HIS A 17 -31.36 37.69 -57.15
C HIS A 17 -30.26 36.65 -56.92
N GLY A 18 -29.12 37.09 -56.38
CA GLY A 18 -28.07 36.19 -55.91
C GLY A 18 -28.57 35.38 -54.71
N TYR A 19 -28.63 34.06 -54.86
CA TYR A 19 -28.95 33.12 -53.79
C TYR A 19 -27.63 32.51 -53.29
N TYR A 20 -27.25 32.82 -52.05
CA TYR A 20 -26.02 32.31 -51.43
C TYR A 20 -26.37 31.41 -50.25
N THR A 21 -25.85 30.18 -50.28
CA THR A 21 -26.03 29.15 -49.24
C THR A 21 -24.68 28.71 -48.70
N GLY A 22 -23.81 29.67 -48.34
CA GLY A 22 -22.55 29.39 -47.65
C GLY A 22 -22.58 29.83 -46.19
N PRO A 23 -21.63 29.36 -45.36
CA PRO A 23 -21.58 29.64 -43.92
C PRO A 23 -21.23 31.12 -43.70
N LEU A 24 -22.24 31.93 -43.37
CA LEU A 24 -22.06 33.33 -42.95
C LEU A 24 -21.81 33.36 -41.45
N HIS A 25 -20.63 33.81 -41.03
CA HIS A 25 -20.33 34.07 -39.62
C HIS A 25 -20.62 35.55 -39.30
N PRO A 26 -21.58 35.84 -38.40
CA PRO A 26 -21.85 37.20 -37.98
C PRO A 26 -20.87 37.64 -36.90
N GLU A 27 -20.15 38.74 -37.13
CA GLU A 27 -19.49 39.50 -36.06
C GLU A 27 -20.15 40.87 -35.92
N MET A 28 -20.46 41.24 -34.68
CA MET A 28 -21.15 42.48 -34.33
C MET A 28 -20.12 43.49 -33.84
N SER A 29 -19.74 44.44 -34.70
CA SER A 29 -18.95 45.61 -34.30
C SER A 29 -19.81 46.88 -34.43
N ASN A 30 -19.77 47.72 -33.40
CA ASN A 30 -20.43 49.03 -33.37
C ASN A 30 -21.97 49.06 -33.62
N GLY A 31 -22.68 47.98 -33.25
CA GLY A 31 -24.15 47.93 -33.35
C GLY A 31 -24.71 47.75 -34.76
N THR A 32 -23.84 47.50 -35.75
CA THR A 32 -24.21 47.14 -37.13
C THR A 32 -23.72 45.73 -37.46
N LEU A 33 -24.51 44.97 -38.23
CA LEU A 33 -24.20 43.58 -38.59
C LEU A 33 -23.31 43.57 -39.83
N HIS A 34 -22.04 43.22 -39.68
CA HIS A 34 -21.06 43.18 -40.77
C HIS A 34 -20.94 41.76 -41.31
N HIS A 35 -21.21 41.56 -42.60
CA HIS A 35 -21.00 40.28 -43.29
C HIS A 35 -19.81 40.44 -44.24
N TYR A 36 -18.76 39.64 -44.02
CA TYR A 36 -17.58 39.59 -44.87
C TYR A 36 -17.77 38.54 -45.96
N PHE A 37 -17.45 38.91 -47.20
CA PHE A 37 -17.44 37.99 -48.34
C PHE A 37 -16.00 37.86 -48.86
N VAL A 38 -15.40 36.68 -48.68
CA VAL A 38 -14.11 36.32 -49.27
C VAL A 38 -14.37 35.22 -50.31
N PRO A 39 -14.17 35.48 -51.61
CA PRO A 39 -14.50 34.54 -52.69
C PRO A 39 -13.78 33.19 -52.60
N ASP A 40 -12.57 33.17 -52.04
CA ASP A 40 -11.68 32.00 -52.05
C ASP A 40 -11.57 31.30 -50.69
N GLY A 41 -12.17 31.86 -49.63
CA GLY A 41 -12.26 31.23 -48.30
C GLY A 41 -10.99 31.23 -47.44
N ASP A 42 -9.87 31.76 -47.93
CA ASP A 42 -8.64 31.98 -47.14
C ASP A 42 -8.58 33.44 -46.66
N TYR A 43 -8.52 33.65 -45.35
CA TYR A 43 -8.41 34.98 -44.73
C TYR A 43 -6.94 35.27 -44.41
N GLU A 44 -6.31 36.24 -45.08
CA GLU A 44 -5.01 36.78 -44.67
C GLU A 44 -5.20 37.95 -43.69
N GLU A 45 -4.34 38.07 -42.66
CA GLU A 45 -4.42 39.11 -41.62
C GLU A 45 -4.31 40.57 -42.15
N ASN A 46 -3.99 40.77 -43.43
CA ASN A 46 -3.79 42.09 -44.06
C ASN A 46 -4.97 42.55 -44.94
N ASP A 47 -6.08 41.82 -45.00
CA ASP A 47 -7.24 42.24 -45.78
C ASP A 47 -8.02 43.36 -45.07
N ASP A 48 -7.93 44.58 -45.61
CA ASP A 48 -8.64 45.76 -45.10
C ASP A 48 -10.17 45.52 -45.04
N PRO A 49 -10.79 45.57 -43.84
CA PRO A 49 -12.21 45.25 -43.65
C PRO A 49 -13.16 46.23 -44.35
N GLU A 50 -12.68 47.41 -44.77
CA GLU A 50 -13.47 48.40 -45.52
C GLU A 50 -13.69 48.04 -47.00
N LYS A 51 -12.82 47.21 -47.59
CA LYS A 51 -12.92 46.86 -49.02
C LYS A 51 -13.92 45.74 -49.30
N CYS A 52 -14.22 44.91 -48.30
CA CYS A 52 -15.03 43.70 -48.43
C CYS A 52 -16.38 43.77 -47.70
N GLN A 53 -16.96 44.96 -47.54
CA GLN A 53 -18.23 45.15 -46.84
C GLN A 53 -19.42 45.15 -47.83
N MET A 54 -20.26 44.12 -47.73
CA MET A 54 -21.58 44.12 -48.40
C MET A 54 -22.65 44.58 -47.40
N LEU A 55 -23.18 45.79 -47.62
CA LEU A 55 -24.25 46.38 -46.79
C LEU A 55 -25.62 45.86 -47.24
N PHE A 56 -26.15 44.85 -46.56
CA PHE A 56 -27.53 44.42 -46.75
C PHE A 56 -28.49 45.28 -45.94
N LYS A 57 -29.31 46.09 -46.62
CA LYS A 57 -30.42 46.82 -45.99
C LYS A 57 -31.66 45.94 -46.02
N VAL A 58 -31.88 45.18 -44.95
CA VAL A 58 -33.11 44.39 -44.76
C VAL A 58 -34.26 45.38 -44.52
N ARG A 59 -35.13 45.57 -45.51
CA ARG A 59 -36.44 46.19 -45.33
C ARG A 59 -37.45 45.08 -45.13
N ASP A 60 -37.84 44.85 -43.89
CA ASP A 60 -39.00 44.02 -43.58
C ASP A 60 -40.18 44.95 -43.26
N ASP A 61 -41.09 45.12 -44.22
CA ASP A 61 -42.30 45.95 -44.08
C ASP A 61 -43.46 45.15 -43.43
N ARG A 62 -43.15 44.04 -42.74
CA ARG A 62 -44.15 43.22 -42.04
C ARG A 62 -44.34 43.74 -40.61
N PRO A 63 -45.57 44.05 -40.18
CA PRO A 63 -45.84 44.33 -38.77
C PRO A 63 -45.65 43.03 -37.97
N CYS A 64 -44.76 43.06 -36.96
CA CYS A 64 -44.61 41.96 -36.01
C CYS A 64 -45.95 41.68 -35.33
N ILE A 65 -46.45 40.45 -35.45
CA ILE A 65 -47.59 39.97 -34.66
C ILE A 65 -47.06 39.79 -33.24
N TYR A 66 -47.48 40.68 -32.34
CA TYR A 66 -47.14 40.65 -30.92
C TYR A 66 -48.00 39.55 -30.27
N GLU A 67 -47.53 38.29 -30.32
CA GLU A 67 -48.04 37.28 -29.39
C GLU A 67 -47.55 37.64 -27.99
N ASP A 68 -48.52 37.98 -27.12
CA ASP A 68 -48.47 38.23 -25.68
C ASP A 68 -47.08 38.11 -25.02
N SER A 69 -46.19 39.06 -25.30
CA SER A 69 -44.91 39.11 -24.59
C SER A 69 -45.15 39.77 -23.25
N LEU A 70 -44.78 39.03 -22.20
CA LEU A 70 -44.75 39.53 -20.84
C LEU A 70 -44.00 40.86 -20.82
N SER A 71 -44.48 41.82 -20.03
CA SER A 71 -43.76 43.06 -19.82
C SER A 71 -42.35 42.73 -19.33
N LEU A 72 -41.31 43.41 -19.84
CA LEU A 72 -39.90 43.16 -19.45
C LEU A 72 -39.68 43.12 -17.92
N LYS A 73 -40.57 43.77 -17.16
CA LYS A 73 -40.59 43.70 -15.69
C LYS A 73 -40.96 42.31 -15.16
N ASP A 74 -41.93 41.66 -15.77
CA ASP A 74 -42.39 40.32 -15.39
C ASP A 74 -41.31 39.27 -15.72
N GLU A 75 -40.65 39.39 -16.87
CA GLU A 75 -39.48 38.57 -17.21
C GLU A 75 -38.34 38.73 -16.21
N PHE A 76 -38.06 39.97 -15.77
CA PHE A 76 -37.05 40.23 -14.75
C PHE A 76 -37.43 39.64 -13.38
N ILE A 77 -38.71 39.67 -13.01
CA ILE A 77 -39.21 39.06 -11.76
C ILE A 77 -39.08 37.53 -11.82
N ILE A 78 -39.43 36.92 -12.95
CA ILE A 78 -39.27 35.46 -13.15
C ILE A 78 -37.80 35.08 -13.09
N THR A 79 -36.93 35.81 -13.79
CA THR A 79 -35.49 35.56 -13.80
C THR A 79 -34.88 35.72 -12.40
N LYS A 80 -35.29 36.75 -11.66
CA LYS A 80 -34.84 36.94 -10.27
C LYS A 80 -35.22 35.74 -9.37
N ARG A 81 -36.46 35.25 -9.48
CA ARG A 81 -36.91 34.07 -8.73
C ARG A 81 -36.11 32.82 -9.11
N GLN A 82 -35.84 32.62 -10.40
CA GLN A 82 -35.01 31.52 -10.88
C GLN A 82 -33.58 31.59 -10.34
N ILE A 83 -33.00 32.78 -10.24
CA ILE A 83 -31.68 32.98 -9.63
C ILE A 83 -31.70 32.64 -8.14
N GLU A 84 -32.71 33.12 -7.40
CA GLU A 84 -32.85 32.84 -5.95
C GLU A 84 -33.08 31.34 -5.68
N ASP A 85 -33.86 30.67 -6.53
CA ASP A 85 -34.08 29.22 -6.42
C ASP A 85 -32.83 28.42 -6.81
N ALA A 86 -32.09 28.85 -7.84
CA ALA A 86 -30.81 28.24 -8.21
C ALA A 86 -29.77 28.42 -7.09
N GLU A 87 -29.72 29.59 -6.44
CA GLU A 87 -28.86 29.84 -5.28
C GLU A 87 -29.19 28.88 -4.12
N ARG A 88 -30.48 28.72 -3.80
CA ARG A 88 -30.92 27.79 -2.75
C ARG A 88 -30.53 26.34 -3.07
N VAL A 89 -30.68 25.92 -4.34
CA VAL A 89 -30.28 24.58 -4.79
C VAL A 89 -28.77 24.40 -4.70
N LEU A 90 -27.97 25.36 -5.17
CA LEU A 90 -26.51 25.30 -5.09
C LEU A 90 -26.02 25.28 -3.63
N GLN A 91 -26.66 26.05 -2.75
CA GLN A 91 -26.35 26.02 -1.32
C GLN A 91 -26.69 24.66 -0.68
N SER A 92 -27.80 24.04 -1.09
CA SER A 92 -28.19 22.70 -0.66
C SER A 92 -27.20 21.63 -1.14
N ILE A 93 -26.78 21.70 -2.40
CA ILE A 93 -25.74 20.82 -2.97
C ILE A 93 -24.42 21.01 -2.23
N GLY A 94 -24.01 22.26 -1.98
CA GLY A 94 -22.80 22.57 -1.22
C GLY A 94 -22.81 21.97 0.19
N LYS A 95 -23.95 22.05 0.89
CA LYS A 95 -24.14 21.40 2.20
C LYS A 95 -24.05 19.88 2.11
N SER A 96 -24.70 19.27 1.12
CA SER A 96 -24.64 17.82 0.90
C SER A 96 -23.19 17.35 0.66
N ILE A 97 -22.46 18.05 -0.20
CA ILE A 97 -21.06 17.75 -0.49
C ILE A 97 -20.20 17.91 0.77
N SER A 98 -20.42 18.95 1.59
CA SER A 98 -19.66 19.11 2.83
C SER A 98 -19.88 17.96 3.82
N TYR A 99 -21.12 17.48 3.95
CA TYR A 99 -21.40 16.36 4.85
C TYR A 99 -20.79 15.04 4.38
N ASP A 100 -20.70 14.82 3.07
CA ASP A 100 -20.05 13.64 2.51
C ASP A 100 -18.52 13.69 2.69
N LEU A 101 -17.90 14.85 2.46
CA LEU A 101 -16.45 15.05 2.61
C LEU A 101 -15.98 14.99 4.07
N ASP A 102 -16.76 15.52 5.02
CA ASP A 102 -16.46 15.44 6.45
C ASP A 102 -16.40 13.98 6.93
N GLY A 103 -17.24 13.11 6.35
CA GLY A 103 -17.22 11.68 6.62
C GLY A 103 -15.94 11.00 6.13
N GLU A 104 -15.50 11.31 4.91
CA GLU A 104 -14.29 10.75 4.30
C GLU A 104 -13.03 11.13 5.08
N GLU A 105 -12.88 12.40 5.49
CA GLU A 105 -11.72 12.83 6.28
C GLU A 105 -11.65 12.12 7.64
N SER A 106 -12.82 11.86 8.25
CA SER A 106 -12.92 11.14 9.53
C SER A 106 -12.57 9.65 9.40
N TYR A 107 -13.13 8.97 8.40
CA TYR A 107 -12.82 7.56 8.13
C TYR A 107 -11.37 7.36 7.69
N GLY A 108 -10.82 8.26 6.87
CA GLY A 108 -9.42 8.24 6.46
C GLY A 108 -8.47 8.36 7.65
N LYS A 109 -8.74 9.26 8.59
CA LYS A 109 -7.96 9.41 9.83
C LYS A 109 -8.05 8.17 10.72
N TYR A 110 -9.25 7.57 10.84
CA TYR A 110 -9.43 6.33 11.60
C TYR A 110 -8.65 5.17 10.98
N LEU A 111 -8.79 4.94 9.67
CA LEU A 111 -8.06 3.90 8.95
C LEU A 111 -6.54 4.10 9.01
N GLY A 112 -6.06 5.34 8.90
CA GLY A 112 -4.64 5.64 9.07
C GLY A 112 -4.12 5.28 10.46
N ARG A 113 -4.91 5.55 11.52
CA ARG A 113 -4.56 5.20 12.89
C ARG A 113 -4.56 3.68 13.11
N GLU A 114 -5.60 2.98 12.68
CA GLU A 114 -5.69 1.52 12.76
C GLU A 114 -4.55 0.85 11.99
N SER A 115 -4.26 1.32 10.76
CA SER A 115 -3.13 0.81 9.97
C SER A 115 -1.79 1.03 10.68
N SER A 116 -1.60 2.17 11.33
CA SER A 116 -0.39 2.44 12.12
C SER A 116 -0.29 1.51 13.33
N GLN A 117 -1.39 1.28 14.04
CA GLN A 117 -1.45 0.39 15.21
C GLN A 117 -1.19 -1.07 14.84
N ILE A 118 -1.74 -1.52 13.70
CA ILE A 118 -1.49 -2.84 13.14
C ILE A 118 0.00 -2.97 12.79
N SER A 119 0.58 -1.98 12.09
CA SER A 119 1.99 -1.97 11.74
C SER A 119 2.92 -2.04 12.96
N GLU A 120 2.58 -1.32 14.03
CA GLU A 120 3.34 -1.35 15.28
C GLU A 120 3.25 -2.72 15.97
N SER A 121 2.06 -3.31 15.99
CA SER A 121 1.83 -4.66 16.55
C SER A 121 2.60 -5.74 15.80
N PHE A 122 2.65 -5.68 14.46
CA PHE A 122 3.46 -6.58 13.64
C PHE A 122 4.95 -6.37 13.89
N SER A 123 5.43 -5.12 13.93
CA SER A 123 6.84 -4.83 14.24
C SER A 123 7.27 -5.35 15.61
N SER A 124 6.39 -5.24 16.63
CA SER A 124 6.62 -5.79 17.96
C SER A 124 6.65 -7.33 17.96
N SER A 125 5.76 -7.95 17.19
CA SER A 125 5.70 -9.41 17.04
C SER A 125 6.95 -9.95 16.33
N ASP A 126 7.42 -9.28 15.28
CA ASP A 126 8.65 -9.64 14.58
C ASP A 126 9.87 -9.58 15.50
N LYS A 127 9.99 -8.51 16.31
CA LYS A 127 11.05 -8.42 17.32
C LYS A 127 10.99 -9.60 18.29
N SER A 128 9.82 -9.89 18.82
CA SER A 128 9.61 -11.02 19.74
C SER A 128 9.97 -12.36 19.11
N LEU A 129 9.62 -12.57 17.84
CA LEU A 129 9.96 -13.78 17.09
C LEU A 129 11.47 -13.91 16.87
N THR A 130 12.15 -12.83 16.50
CA THR A 130 13.61 -12.85 16.34
C THR A 130 14.33 -13.14 17.67
N GLU A 131 13.87 -12.56 18.79
CA GLU A 131 14.41 -12.87 20.12
C GLU A 131 14.17 -14.33 20.51
N LEU A 132 13.00 -14.88 20.21
CA LEU A 132 12.68 -16.28 20.46
C LEU A 132 13.53 -17.22 19.61
N GLU A 133 13.80 -16.88 18.35
CA GLU A 133 14.68 -17.67 17.49
C GLU A 133 16.10 -17.72 18.06
N VAL A 134 16.63 -16.58 18.53
CA VAL A 134 17.95 -16.50 19.18
C VAL A 134 17.96 -17.35 20.45
N LYS A 135 16.96 -17.21 21.33
CA LYS A 135 16.85 -18.01 22.55
C LYS A 135 16.72 -19.51 22.27
N PHE A 136 16.00 -19.89 21.21
CA PHE A 136 15.86 -21.28 20.79
C PHE A 136 17.19 -21.86 20.31
N LYS A 137 17.93 -21.13 19.47
CA LYS A 137 19.27 -21.54 19.05
C LYS A 137 20.22 -21.66 20.23
N GLN A 138 20.24 -20.67 21.11
CA GLN A 138 21.05 -20.70 22.33
C GLN A 138 20.69 -21.88 23.23
N SER A 139 19.39 -22.17 23.43
CA SER A 139 18.95 -23.32 24.22
C SER A 139 19.38 -24.64 23.60
N GLN A 140 19.30 -24.78 22.28
CA GLN A 140 19.74 -25.99 21.58
C GLN A 140 21.25 -26.22 21.69
N GLU A 141 22.04 -25.14 21.60
CA GLU A 141 23.49 -25.21 21.81
C GLU A 141 23.84 -25.55 23.26
N ASN A 142 23.15 -24.95 24.22
CA ASN A 142 23.33 -25.27 25.64
C ASN A 142 23.00 -26.73 25.94
N GLU A 143 21.87 -27.25 25.44
CA GLU A 143 21.47 -28.65 25.65
C GLU A 143 22.51 -29.62 25.08
N LYS A 144 23.07 -29.32 23.90
CA LYS A 144 24.16 -30.12 23.31
C LYS A 144 25.44 -30.08 24.15
N ASN A 145 25.81 -28.89 24.64
CA ASN A 145 27.00 -28.73 25.46
C ASN A 145 26.85 -29.39 26.83
N GLU A 146 25.67 -29.28 27.45
CA GLU A 146 25.35 -29.92 28.72
C GLU A 146 25.33 -31.45 28.58
N ALA A 147 24.69 -31.99 27.54
CA ALA A 147 24.71 -33.42 27.25
C ALA A 147 26.13 -33.94 27.03
N LYS A 148 26.99 -33.18 26.35
CA LYS A 148 28.40 -33.53 26.15
C LYS A 148 29.17 -33.50 27.47
N SER A 149 28.99 -32.46 28.29
CA SER A 149 29.64 -32.33 29.61
C SER A 149 29.27 -33.50 30.52
N ILE A 150 27.99 -33.85 30.62
CA ILE A 150 27.52 -34.97 31.44
C ILE A 150 28.14 -36.30 30.99
N ASN A 151 28.24 -36.50 29.68
CA ASN A 151 28.88 -37.70 29.14
C ASN A 151 30.37 -37.77 29.46
N ASP A 152 31.09 -36.65 29.32
CA ASP A 152 32.51 -36.57 29.65
C ASP A 152 32.75 -36.80 31.17
N ASP A 153 31.92 -36.20 32.04
CA ASP A 153 31.96 -36.39 33.50
C ASP A 153 31.67 -37.85 33.90
N PHE A 154 30.71 -38.51 33.24
CA PHE A 154 30.40 -39.91 33.49
C PHE A 154 31.56 -40.84 33.09
N VAL A 155 32.19 -40.57 31.95
CA VAL A 155 33.38 -41.31 31.50
C VAL A 155 34.54 -41.12 32.46
N ASP A 156 34.78 -39.90 32.95
CA ASP A 156 35.83 -39.62 33.94
C ASP A 156 35.58 -40.37 35.25
N MET A 157 34.34 -40.35 35.77
CA MET A 157 33.97 -41.14 36.95
C MET A 157 34.19 -42.65 36.74
N MET A 158 33.86 -43.20 35.57
CA MET A 158 34.14 -44.61 35.27
C MET A 158 35.63 -44.93 35.23
N ILE A 159 36.45 -44.05 34.65
CA ILE A 159 37.90 -44.21 34.61
C ILE A 159 38.47 -44.16 36.03
N HIS A 160 38.02 -43.20 36.84
CA HIS A 160 38.45 -43.05 38.22
C HIS A 160 38.06 -44.26 39.08
N THR A 161 36.80 -44.70 39.01
CA THR A 161 36.31 -45.90 39.74
C THR A 161 37.04 -47.17 39.30
N ARG A 162 37.33 -47.34 38.00
CA ARG A 162 38.18 -48.43 37.51
C ARG A 162 39.60 -48.36 38.10
N GLY A 163 40.18 -47.16 38.20
CA GLY A 163 41.47 -46.93 38.83
C GLY A 163 41.49 -47.39 40.29
N VAL A 164 40.52 -46.92 41.08
CA VAL A 164 40.35 -47.30 42.49
C VAL A 164 40.12 -48.81 42.66
N LEU A 165 39.31 -49.43 41.80
CA LEU A 165 39.09 -50.89 41.82
C LEU A 165 40.38 -51.66 41.52
N LYS A 166 41.20 -51.18 40.59
CA LYS A 166 42.50 -51.78 40.28
C LYS A 166 43.46 -51.66 41.47
N GLU A 167 43.56 -50.50 42.08
CA GLU A 167 44.37 -50.31 43.30
C GLU A 167 43.89 -51.21 44.45
N THR A 168 42.57 -51.32 44.63
CA THR A 168 41.97 -52.20 45.64
C THR A 168 42.30 -53.67 45.37
N LEU A 169 42.25 -54.08 44.10
CA LEU A 169 42.64 -55.43 43.69
C LEU A 169 44.12 -55.68 43.99
N ASP A 170 45.02 -54.77 43.62
CA ASP A 170 46.46 -54.88 43.87
C ASP A 170 46.75 -54.98 45.38
N ILE A 171 46.09 -54.17 46.21
CA ILE A 171 46.17 -54.25 47.68
C ILE A 171 45.66 -55.60 48.19
N SER A 172 44.54 -56.10 47.66
CA SER A 172 43.96 -57.39 48.09
C SER A 172 44.88 -58.58 47.76
N MET A 173 45.53 -58.56 46.59
CA MET A 173 46.52 -59.56 46.21
C MET A 173 47.74 -59.50 47.15
N GLY A 174 48.25 -58.30 47.42
CA GLY A 174 49.37 -58.13 48.35
C GLY A 174 49.04 -58.57 49.79
N LEU A 175 47.79 -58.39 50.25
CA LEU A 175 47.32 -58.88 51.54
C LEU A 175 47.25 -60.41 51.59
N ARG A 176 46.79 -61.06 50.51
CA ARG A 176 46.76 -62.51 50.40
C ARG A 176 48.16 -63.11 50.51
N ASP A 177 49.14 -62.55 49.80
CA ASP A 177 50.52 -63.02 49.84
C ASP A 177 51.11 -62.90 51.26
N LYS A 178 50.83 -61.79 51.97
CA LYS A 178 51.23 -61.62 53.37
C LYS A 178 50.55 -62.62 54.30
N HIS A 179 49.27 -62.92 54.08
CA HIS A 179 48.54 -63.92 54.86
C HIS A 179 49.14 -65.32 54.66
N ASP A 180 49.49 -65.69 53.43
CA ASP A 180 50.11 -66.99 53.12
C ASP A 180 51.48 -67.14 53.76
N LEU A 181 52.30 -66.06 53.76
CA LEU A 181 53.57 -66.02 54.48
C LEU A 181 53.41 -66.18 55.99
N LEU A 182 52.43 -65.50 56.60
CA LEU A 182 52.11 -65.65 58.01
C LEU A 182 51.67 -67.09 58.34
N SER A 183 50.80 -67.67 57.53
CA SER A 183 50.32 -69.05 57.69
C SER A 183 51.48 -70.06 57.63
N LEU A 184 52.40 -69.91 56.66
CA LEU A 184 53.61 -70.72 56.57
C LEU A 184 54.53 -70.55 57.79
N THR A 185 54.70 -69.32 58.25
CA THR A 185 55.53 -69.00 59.43
C THR A 185 54.96 -69.64 60.69
N ILE A 186 53.64 -69.54 60.91
CA ILE A 186 52.93 -70.17 62.03
C ILE A 186 53.07 -71.69 61.95
N ARG A 187 52.87 -72.31 60.77
CA ARG A 187 52.99 -73.76 60.59
C ARG A 187 54.41 -74.26 60.87
N SER A 188 55.42 -73.53 60.37
CA SER A 188 56.84 -73.82 60.60
C SER A 188 57.22 -73.69 62.07
N HIS A 189 56.83 -72.60 62.73
CA HIS A 189 57.07 -72.44 64.17
C HIS A 189 56.31 -73.46 65.01
N GLY A 190 55.06 -73.78 64.66
CA GLY A 190 54.27 -74.83 65.31
C GLY A 190 54.95 -76.20 65.20
N ALA A 191 55.50 -76.55 64.03
CA ALA A 191 56.29 -77.76 63.85
C ALA A 191 57.58 -77.76 64.68
N ARG A 192 58.30 -76.63 64.74
CA ARG A 192 59.51 -76.47 65.58
C ARG A 192 59.18 -76.60 67.07
N LEU A 193 58.14 -75.93 67.56
CA LEU A 193 57.67 -76.01 68.94
C LEU A 193 57.22 -77.43 69.29
N SER A 194 56.50 -78.10 68.38
CA SER A 194 56.10 -79.50 68.56
C SER A 194 57.31 -80.45 68.66
N ARG A 195 58.35 -80.25 67.84
CA ARG A 195 59.62 -81.00 67.97
C ARG A 195 60.30 -80.73 69.31
N LEU A 196 60.43 -79.47 69.72
CA LEU A 196 61.01 -79.10 71.02
C LEU A 196 60.21 -79.71 72.18
N LYS A 197 58.87 -79.62 72.14
CA LYS A 197 57.98 -80.29 73.10
C LYS A 197 58.26 -81.79 73.14
N ASN A 198 58.31 -82.47 71.99
CA ASN A 198 58.58 -83.90 71.98
C ASN A 198 60.00 -84.27 72.45
N MET A 199 60.99 -83.39 72.31
CA MET A 199 62.35 -83.64 72.81
C MET A 199 62.50 -83.41 74.31
N TYR A 200 61.80 -82.42 74.88
CA TYR A 200 61.99 -82.02 76.28
C TYR A 200 60.86 -82.45 77.22
N LEU A 201 59.65 -82.73 76.70
CA LEU A 201 58.47 -83.12 77.49
C LEU A 201 58.00 -84.56 77.25
N LYS A 202 58.66 -85.35 76.37
CA LYS A 202 58.52 -86.81 76.40
C LYS A 202 59.60 -87.41 77.31
N VAL A 203 59.27 -87.44 78.60
CA VAL A 203 59.63 -88.50 79.56
C VAL A 203 58.32 -89.18 79.94
#